data_AF-A0A6G1CPX7-F1
#
_entry.id   AF-A0A6G1CPX7-F1
#
_cell.length_a   1.000
_cell.length_b   1.000
_cell.length_c   1.000
_cell.angle_alpha   90.00
_cell.angle_beta   90.00
_cell.angle_gamma   90.00
#
_symmetry.space_group_name_H-M   'P 1'
#
loop_
_entity.id
_entity.type
_entity.pdbx_description
1 polymer ?
#
loop_
_entity_poly.entity_id
_entity_poly.type
_entity_poly.pdbx_seq_one_letter_code
_entity_poly.pdbx_strand_id
1 'polypeptide(L)'
;MEPGPSSSACADHPPPPEEDEEGGRGWVLVPASEVAGADTPKVIDWEDLQQELARVWSLSAALAPARERKAQLAARLQSALEARKASIQQDNELAEIRERVQARADFMWNLKMHTKKMTEDVDDRRKELCIMVRTLSTTNNTLCAARSKLKEADKLLSGENGLHAHLKNVERMLRTRQQYMIVQVAHLYPVRPLIVQSPANKPSFLNSSILKTSILLFPVTNSKYCQVDIPA
;
A
#
# COMPACT_ATOMS: atom_id res chain seq x y z
N MET A 1 4.54 11.41 24.22
CA MET A 1 3.89 12.74 24.24
C MET A 1 2.54 12.51 24.90
N GLU A 2 2.53 12.55 26.23
CA GLU A 2 1.33 12.31 27.03
C GLU A 2 0.49 13.59 27.14
N PRO A 3 -0.84 13.53 26.99
CA PRO A 3 -1.72 14.55 27.51
C PRO A 3 -2.12 14.20 28.94
N GLY A 4 -1.82 15.10 29.89
CA GLY A 4 -2.27 15.00 31.28
C GLY A 4 -3.78 15.17 31.42
N PRO A 5 -4.36 14.81 32.58
CA PRO A 5 -5.78 14.95 32.82
C PRO A 5 -6.14 16.43 33.03
N SER A 6 -6.80 17.02 32.03
CA SER A 6 -7.48 18.30 32.20
C SER A 6 -8.68 18.13 33.12
N SER A 7 -8.54 18.72 34.30
CA SER A 7 -9.59 18.98 35.27
C SER A 7 -10.78 19.69 34.59
N SER A 8 -11.88 18.96 34.41
CA SER A 8 -13.18 19.54 34.07
C SER A 8 -13.93 19.71 35.39
N ALA A 9 -13.78 20.89 35.99
CA ALA A 9 -14.73 21.34 37.00
C ALA A 9 -16.03 21.69 36.25
N CYS A 10 -17.08 20.93 36.55
CA CYS A 10 -18.40 21.09 36.00
C CYS A 10 -18.93 22.51 36.18
N ALA A 11 -19.66 22.93 35.16
CA ALA A 11 -20.38 24.18 35.06
C ALA A 11 -21.17 24.52 36.34
N ASP A 12 -21.07 25.79 36.73
CA ASP A 12 -22.03 26.48 37.58
C ASP A 12 -23.43 26.30 37.00
N HIS A 13 -24.16 25.34 37.59
CA HIS A 13 -25.61 25.28 37.49
C HIS A 13 -26.17 26.54 38.18
N PRO A 14 -26.99 27.36 37.51
CA PRO A 14 -27.83 28.29 38.26
C PRO A 14 -28.75 27.43 39.16
N PRO A 15 -28.88 27.77 40.45
CA PRO A 15 -29.76 27.04 41.33
C PRO A 15 -31.20 27.08 40.78
N PRO A 16 -31.99 26.02 41.02
CA PRO A 16 -33.39 26.00 40.62
C PRO A 16 -34.11 27.21 41.24
N PRO A 17 -35.12 27.79 40.57
CA PRO A 17 -35.94 28.80 41.20
C PRO A 17 -36.51 28.19 42.48
N GLU A 18 -36.13 28.75 43.62
CA GLU A 18 -36.78 28.45 44.89
C GLU A 18 -38.26 28.73 44.68
N GLU A 19 -39.04 27.65 44.58
CA GLU A 19 -40.47 27.71 44.78
C GLU A 19 -40.65 28.09 46.24
N ASP A 20 -40.69 29.40 46.50
CA ASP A 20 -41.21 29.97 47.74
C ASP A 20 -42.71 29.65 47.81
N GLU A 21 -43.03 28.38 48.07
CA GLU A 21 -44.31 27.95 48.62
C GLU A 21 -44.39 28.35 50.09
N GLU A 22 -44.37 29.65 50.36
CA GLU A 22 -45.00 30.19 51.56
C GLU A 22 -45.23 31.69 51.38
N GLY A 23 -46.13 32.02 50.44
CA GLY A 23 -46.89 33.26 50.47
C GLY A 23 -47.82 33.28 51.69
N GLY A 24 -47.23 33.25 52.88
CA GLY A 24 -47.90 33.51 54.13
C GLY A 24 -48.57 34.87 54.01
N ARG A 25 -49.91 34.85 53.94
CA ARG A 25 -50.73 35.99 54.31
C ARG A 25 -50.60 36.21 55.82
N GLY A 26 -49.39 36.50 56.28
CA GLY A 26 -49.13 36.97 57.62
C GLY A 26 -49.52 38.44 57.66
N TRP A 27 -50.67 38.74 58.24
CA TRP A 27 -50.98 40.11 58.60
C TRP A 27 -49.90 40.60 59.58
N VAL A 28 -49.08 41.55 59.16
CA VAL A 28 -48.19 42.27 60.07
C VAL A 28 -49.06 43.24 60.86
N LEU A 29 -49.23 42.98 62.15
CA LEU A 29 -49.90 43.90 63.07
C LEU A 29 -48.97 45.10 63.31
N VAL A 30 -49.24 46.22 62.65
CA VAL A 30 -48.56 47.48 62.91
C VAL A 30 -49.29 48.20 64.05
N PRO A 31 -48.60 48.65 65.12
CA PRO A 31 -49.20 49.44 66.19
C PRO A 31 -49.91 50.68 65.65
N ALA A 32 -51.09 51.01 66.20
CA ALA A 32 -51.91 52.14 65.72
C ALA A 32 -51.18 53.50 65.70
N SER A 33 -50.12 53.64 66.50
CA SER A 33 -49.27 54.84 66.57
C SER A 33 -48.37 55.07 65.35
N GLU A 34 -48.13 54.05 64.51
CA GLU A 34 -47.28 54.17 63.31
C GLU A 34 -48.10 54.37 62.02
N VAL A 35 -49.44 54.29 62.11
CA VAL A 35 -50.34 54.56 60.99
C VAL A 35 -50.59 56.07 60.92
N ALA A 36 -49.97 56.73 59.94
CA ALA A 36 -50.13 58.17 59.70
C ALA A 36 -51.62 58.54 59.55
N GLY A 37 -52.17 59.25 60.54
CA GLY A 37 -53.58 59.69 60.59
C GLY A 37 -54.42 59.09 61.72
N ALA A 38 -53.86 58.24 62.59
CA ALA A 38 -54.60 57.63 63.70
C ALA A 38 -55.14 58.65 64.73
N ASP A 39 -54.45 59.77 64.94
CA ASP A 39 -54.81 60.77 65.95
C ASP A 39 -55.72 61.91 65.44
N THR A 40 -56.01 61.97 64.13
CA THR A 40 -56.92 62.98 63.54
C THR A 40 -57.75 62.34 62.41
N PRO A 41 -59.04 62.01 62.66
CA PRO A 41 -59.88 61.40 61.63
C PRO A 41 -60.08 62.41 60.50
N LYS A 42 -59.57 62.08 59.30
CA LYS A 42 -59.88 62.84 58.08
C LYS A 42 -61.39 62.69 57.81
N VAL A 43 -62.15 63.76 58.03
CA VAL A 43 -63.55 63.85 57.57
C VAL A 43 -63.49 64.00 56.06
N ILE A 44 -63.76 62.90 55.35
CA ILE A 44 -63.82 62.86 53.88
C ILE A 44 -65.27 63.13 53.48
N ASP A 45 -65.47 64.03 52.52
CA ASP A 45 -66.79 64.27 51.96
C ASP A 45 -67.30 63.00 51.27
N TRP A 46 -68.59 62.73 51.42
CA TRP A 46 -69.19 61.46 50.97
C TRP A 46 -68.99 61.24 49.47
N GLU A 47 -69.08 62.28 48.65
CA GLU A 47 -68.80 62.23 47.21
C GLU A 47 -67.37 61.80 46.87
N ASP A 48 -66.36 62.30 47.60
CA ASP A 48 -64.96 61.93 47.38
C ASP A 48 -64.72 60.46 47.72
N LEU A 49 -65.34 59.97 48.80
CA LEU A 49 -65.28 58.55 49.17
C LEU A 49 -65.94 57.67 48.09
N GLN A 50 -67.10 58.07 47.57
CA GLN A 50 -67.78 57.36 46.49
C GLN A 50 -66.93 57.33 45.21
N GLN A 51 -66.27 58.43 44.87
CA GLN A 51 -65.37 58.50 43.71
C GLN A 51 -64.15 57.60 43.87
N GLU A 52 -63.54 57.57 45.05
CA GLU A 52 -62.42 56.67 45.35
C GLU A 52 -62.82 55.19 45.34
N LEU A 53 -64.01 54.86 45.85
CA LEU A 53 -64.57 53.51 45.75
C LEU A 53 -64.79 53.11 44.29
N ALA A 54 -65.40 53.99 43.47
CA ALA A 54 -65.58 53.75 42.05
C ALA A 54 -64.23 53.55 41.31
N ARG A 55 -63.22 54.34 41.67
CA ARG A 55 -61.85 54.20 41.13
C ARG A 55 -61.23 52.86 41.49
N VAL A 56 -61.29 52.47 42.76
CA VAL A 56 -60.74 51.18 43.23
C VAL A 56 -61.49 50.02 42.60
N TRP A 57 -62.81 50.12 42.42
CA TRP A 57 -63.60 49.08 41.74
C TRP A 57 -63.25 48.96 40.27
N SER A 58 -63.06 50.09 39.57
CA SER A 58 -62.61 50.11 38.17
C SER A 58 -61.21 49.51 38.01
N LEU A 59 -60.26 49.88 38.87
CA LEU A 59 -58.91 49.32 38.87
C LEU A 59 -58.90 47.82 39.22
N SER A 60 -59.73 47.41 40.18
CA SER A 60 -59.89 46.00 40.54
C SER A 60 -60.51 45.19 39.40
N ALA A 61 -61.48 45.76 38.68
CA ALA A 61 -62.06 45.17 37.49
C ALA A 61 -61.06 45.10 36.32
N ALA A 62 -60.14 46.06 36.18
CA ALA A 62 -59.10 46.07 35.16
C ALA A 62 -57.92 45.11 35.46
N LEU A 63 -57.73 44.72 36.72
CA LEU A 63 -56.64 43.83 37.14
C LEU A 63 -56.79 42.40 36.59
N ALA A 64 -58.01 41.86 36.58
CA ALA A 64 -58.28 40.53 36.05
C ALA A 64 -57.93 40.39 34.55
N PRO A 65 -58.43 41.24 33.63
CA PRO A 65 -58.07 41.17 32.22
C PRO A 65 -56.60 41.51 31.96
N ALA A 66 -55.96 42.34 32.80
CA ALA A 66 -54.52 42.57 32.71
C ALA A 66 -53.70 41.30 33.04
N ARG A 67 -54.10 40.54 34.06
CA ARG A 67 -53.49 39.24 34.40
C ARG A 67 -53.71 38.21 33.30
N GLU A 68 -54.90 38.15 32.72
CA GLU A 68 -55.22 37.26 31.61
C GLU A 68 -54.35 37.58 30.38
N ARG A 69 -54.22 38.86 30.00
CA ARG A 69 -53.32 39.28 28.91
C ARG A 69 -51.87 38.90 29.20
N LYS A 70 -51.39 39.06 30.43
CA LYS A 70 -50.04 38.62 30.83
C LYS A 70 -49.89 37.11 30.66
N ALA A 71 -50.85 36.31 31.11
CA ALA A 71 -50.82 34.86 30.98
C ALA A 71 -50.85 34.42 29.50
N GLN A 72 -51.68 35.06 28.67
CA GLN A 72 -51.74 34.80 27.24
C GLN A 72 -50.40 35.13 26.54
N LEU A 73 -49.78 36.26 26.89
CA LEU A 73 -48.46 36.61 26.37
C LEU A 73 -47.39 35.61 26.81
N ALA A 74 -47.40 35.18 28.08
CA ALA A 74 -46.49 34.17 28.57
C ALA A 74 -46.64 32.84 27.81
N ALA A 75 -47.88 32.38 27.60
CA ALA A 75 -48.16 31.18 26.80
C ALA A 75 -47.68 31.31 25.35
N ARG A 76 -47.89 32.48 24.72
CA ARG A 76 -47.41 32.73 23.35
C ARG A 76 -45.89 32.75 23.25
N LEU A 77 -45.21 33.36 24.23
CA LEU A 77 -43.75 33.37 24.30
C LEU A 77 -43.20 31.95 24.51
N GLN A 78 -43.83 31.17 25.39
CA GLN A 78 -43.43 29.79 25.63
C GLN A 78 -43.58 28.94 24.37
N SER A 79 -44.73 29.03 23.68
CA SER A 79 -44.96 28.34 22.41
C SER A 79 -43.96 28.77 21.33
N ALA A 80 -43.64 30.06 21.23
CA ALA A 80 -42.64 30.56 20.29
C ALA A 80 -41.22 30.08 20.62
N LEU A 81 -40.86 30.00 21.91
CA LEU A 81 -39.57 29.46 22.35
C LEU A 81 -39.45 27.97 22.07
N GLU A 82 -40.51 27.19 22.30
CA GLU A 82 -40.54 25.76 21.98
C GLU A 82 -40.41 25.51 20.48
N ALA A 83 -41.14 26.27 19.66
CA ALA A 83 -41.00 26.21 18.20
C ALA A 83 -39.56 26.56 17.76
N ARG A 84 -38.94 27.58 18.37
CA ARG A 84 -37.57 27.96 18.08
C ARG A 84 -36.56 26.89 18.50
N LYS A 85 -36.75 26.25 19.66
CA LYS A 85 -35.92 25.13 20.12
C LYS A 85 -35.99 23.96 19.15
N ALA A 86 -37.19 23.59 18.69
CA ALA A 86 -37.37 22.53 17.71
C ALA A 86 -36.69 22.86 16.37
N SER A 87 -36.81 24.11 15.90
CA SER A 87 -36.11 24.55 14.68
C SER A 87 -34.59 24.45 14.81
N ILE A 88 -34.02 24.91 15.94
CA ILE A 88 -32.58 24.84 16.18
C ILE A 88 -32.11 23.38 16.24
N GLN A 89 -32.90 22.49 16.87
CA GLN A 89 -32.59 21.06 16.93
C GLN A 89 -32.56 20.43 15.53
N GLN A 90 -33.54 20.74 14.68
CA GLN A 90 -33.57 20.27 13.29
C GLN A 90 -32.37 20.78 12.49
N ASP A 91 -32.01 22.06 12.65
CA ASP A 91 -30.84 22.64 11.97
C ASP A 91 -29.54 21.96 12.41
N ASN A 92 -29.42 21.61 13.71
CA ASN A 92 -28.28 20.87 14.22
C ASN A 92 -28.19 19.46 13.62
N GLU A 93 -29.29 18.72 13.58
CA GLU A 93 -29.34 17.39 12.95
C GLU A 93 -28.98 17.44 11.46
N LEU A 94 -29.46 18.47 10.74
CA LEU A 94 -29.09 18.70 9.35
C LEU A 94 -27.60 19.04 9.20
N ALA A 95 -27.03 19.81 10.12
CA ALA A 95 -25.60 20.11 10.13
C ALA A 95 -24.76 18.85 10.34
N GLU A 96 -25.12 17.98 11.28
CA GLU A 96 -24.45 16.69 11.52
C GLU A 96 -24.55 15.77 10.29
N ILE A 97 -25.69 15.71 9.62
CA ILE A 97 -25.85 14.93 8.39
C ILE A 97 -24.93 15.49 7.29
N ARG A 98 -24.89 16.82 7.12
CA ARG A 98 -24.02 17.48 6.13
C ARG A 98 -22.55 17.19 6.41
N GLU A 99 -22.11 17.28 7.66
CA GLU A 99 -20.75 16.97 8.06
C GLU A 99 -20.40 15.51 7.74
N ARG A 100 -21.27 14.55 8.11
CA ARG A 100 -21.04 13.13 7.81
C ARG A 100 -20.96 12.86 6.31
N VAL A 101 -21.82 13.50 5.51
CA VAL A 101 -21.78 13.38 4.05
C VAL A 101 -20.50 13.96 3.49
N GLN A 102 -20.06 15.12 3.99
CA GLN A 102 -18.80 15.75 3.58
C GLN A 102 -17.59 14.88 3.92
N ALA A 103 -17.50 14.38 5.17
CA ALA A 103 -16.44 13.49 5.61
C ALA A 103 -16.37 12.21 4.74
N ARG A 104 -17.53 11.64 4.38
CA ARG A 104 -17.60 10.50 3.47
C ARG A 104 -17.16 10.86 2.05
N ALA A 105 -17.53 12.04 1.55
CA ALA A 105 -17.11 12.53 0.24
C ALA A 105 -15.58 12.70 0.18
N ASP A 106 -14.98 13.31 1.21
CA ASP A 106 -13.53 13.50 1.32
C ASP A 106 -12.80 12.16 1.42
N PHE A 107 -13.33 11.21 2.22
CA PHE A 107 -12.80 9.85 2.28
C PHE A 107 -12.83 9.15 0.91
N MET A 108 -13.96 9.21 0.20
CA MET A 108 -14.08 8.62 -1.15
C MET A 108 -13.12 9.30 -2.14
N TRP A 109 -12.95 10.62 -2.05
CA TRP A 109 -11.97 11.34 -2.85
C TRP A 109 -10.55 10.86 -2.58
N ASN A 110 -10.16 10.77 -1.31
CA ASN A 110 -8.84 10.27 -0.91
C ASN A 110 -8.62 8.83 -1.40
N LEU A 111 -9.60 7.96 -1.23
CA LEU A 111 -9.54 6.57 -1.72
C LEU A 111 -9.37 6.51 -3.24
N LYS A 112 -10.10 7.35 -3.99
CA LYS A 112 -9.97 7.47 -5.45
C LYS A 112 -8.57 7.91 -5.84
N MET A 113 -8.01 8.92 -5.17
CA MET A 113 -6.65 9.41 -5.42
C MET A 113 -5.60 8.35 -5.11
N HIS A 114 -5.73 7.63 -3.99
CA HIS A 114 -4.85 6.51 -3.64
C HIS A 114 -4.91 5.39 -4.66
N THR A 115 -6.12 5.02 -5.10
CA THR A 115 -6.29 3.97 -6.12
C THR A 115 -5.66 4.39 -7.43
N LYS A 116 -5.88 5.64 -7.87
CA LYS A 116 -5.26 6.18 -9.09
C LYS A 116 -3.74 6.13 -9.01
N LYS A 117 -3.16 6.58 -7.90
CA LYS A 117 -1.72 6.52 -7.68
C LYS A 117 -1.21 5.07 -7.74
N MET A 118 -1.87 4.14 -7.06
CA MET A 118 -1.51 2.72 -7.09
C MET A 118 -1.58 2.14 -8.51
N THR A 119 -2.58 2.54 -9.32
CA THR A 119 -2.65 2.10 -10.72
C THR A 119 -1.52 2.67 -11.58
N GLU A 120 -1.16 3.95 -11.36
CA GLU A 120 -0.02 4.59 -12.04
C GLU A 120 1.30 3.89 -11.68
N ASP A 121 1.52 3.59 -10.39
CA ASP A 121 2.71 2.87 -9.91
C ASP A 121 2.83 1.46 -10.54
N VAL A 122 1.71 0.73 -10.64
CA VAL A 122 1.66 -0.59 -11.31
C VAL A 122 1.99 -0.46 -12.80
N ASP A 123 1.44 0.56 -13.48
CA ASP A 123 1.73 0.81 -14.90
C ASP A 123 3.20 1.18 -15.12
N ASP A 124 3.81 1.96 -14.24
CA ASP A 124 5.23 2.30 -14.31
C ASP A 124 6.11 1.07 -14.10
N ARG A 125 5.77 0.21 -13.13
CA ARG A 125 6.49 -1.06 -12.95
C ARG A 125 6.31 -1.99 -14.15
N ARG A 126 5.13 -2.00 -14.77
CA ARG A 126 4.88 -2.75 -16.01
C ARG A 126 5.72 -2.24 -17.17
N LYS A 127 5.86 -0.91 -17.33
CA LYS A 127 6.72 -0.30 -18.36
C LYS A 127 8.19 -0.68 -18.14
N GLU A 128 8.66 -0.62 -16.91
CA GLU A 128 10.04 -1.03 -16.55
C GLU A 128 10.29 -2.50 -16.88
N LEU A 129 9.37 -3.40 -16.49
CA LEU A 129 9.47 -4.82 -16.81
C LEU A 129 9.48 -5.05 -18.32
N CYS A 130 8.68 -4.32 -19.09
CA CYS A 130 8.68 -4.40 -20.55
C CYS A 130 10.03 -4.01 -21.15
N ILE A 131 10.71 -3.00 -20.59
CA ILE A 131 12.07 -2.63 -20.99
C ILE A 131 13.05 -3.78 -20.68
N MET A 132 13.00 -4.34 -19.46
CA MET A 132 13.87 -5.45 -19.07
C MET A 132 13.67 -6.69 -19.95
N VAL A 133 12.43 -7.08 -20.21
CA VAL A 133 12.09 -8.20 -21.10
C VAL A 133 12.62 -7.97 -22.51
N ARG A 134 12.46 -6.76 -23.05
CA ARG A 134 13.02 -6.41 -24.35
C ARG A 134 14.54 -6.55 -24.35
N THR A 135 15.24 -5.96 -23.38
CA THR A 135 16.70 -6.06 -23.25
C THR A 135 17.16 -7.51 -23.13
N LEU A 136 16.49 -8.33 -22.31
CA LEU A 136 16.80 -9.75 -22.15
C LEU A 136 16.60 -10.53 -23.45
N SER A 137 15.55 -10.22 -24.21
CA SER A 137 15.32 -10.84 -25.52
C SER A 137 16.44 -10.49 -26.50
N THR A 138 16.85 -9.21 -26.55
CA THR A 138 17.98 -8.79 -27.39
C THR A 138 19.28 -9.49 -26.99
N THR A 139 19.59 -9.60 -25.69
CA THR A 139 20.81 -10.29 -25.22
C THR A 139 20.73 -11.80 -25.45
N ASN A 140 19.56 -12.41 -25.32
CA ASN A 140 19.36 -13.81 -25.66
C ASN A 140 19.59 -14.07 -27.17
N ASN A 141 19.09 -13.19 -28.03
CA ASN A 141 19.30 -13.29 -29.48
C ASN A 141 20.78 -13.14 -29.84
N THR A 142 21.49 -12.18 -29.24
CA THR A 142 22.94 -12.01 -29.49
C THR A 142 23.74 -13.21 -28.96
N LEU A 143 23.38 -13.76 -27.80
CA LEU A 143 23.98 -14.98 -27.26
C LEU A 143 23.73 -16.19 -28.15
N CYS A 144 22.51 -16.36 -28.67
CA CYS A 144 22.18 -17.42 -29.62
C CYS A 144 22.99 -17.30 -30.91
N ALA A 145 23.15 -16.09 -31.44
CA ALA A 145 23.99 -15.83 -32.61
C ALA A 145 25.48 -16.13 -32.34
N ALA A 146 26.01 -15.72 -31.18
CA ALA A 146 27.38 -16.06 -30.78
C ALA A 146 27.57 -17.58 -30.62
N ARG A 147 26.58 -18.26 -30.05
CA ARG A 147 26.58 -19.73 -29.92
C ARG A 147 26.53 -20.44 -31.27
N SER A 148 25.77 -19.94 -32.26
CA SER A 148 25.75 -20.54 -33.60
C SER A 148 27.13 -20.39 -34.27
N LYS A 149 27.73 -19.19 -34.20
CA LYS A 149 29.08 -18.93 -34.72
C LYS A 149 30.14 -19.83 -34.09
N LEU A 150 30.06 -20.05 -32.77
CA LEU A 150 30.95 -20.98 -32.07
C LEU A 150 30.78 -22.43 -32.56
N LYS A 151 29.52 -22.89 -32.70
CA LYS A 151 29.24 -24.23 -33.25
C LYS A 151 29.72 -24.38 -34.70
N GLU A 152 29.62 -23.34 -35.51
CA GLU A 152 30.15 -23.35 -36.88
C GLU A 152 31.68 -23.43 -36.89
N ALA A 153 32.37 -22.64 -36.07
CA ALA A 153 33.81 -22.73 -35.91
C ALA A 153 34.26 -24.12 -35.42
N ASP A 154 33.56 -24.70 -34.45
CA ASP A 154 33.84 -26.05 -33.94
C ASP A 154 33.66 -27.12 -35.02
N LYS A 155 32.61 -27.02 -35.85
CA LYS A 155 32.44 -27.90 -37.03
C LYS A 155 33.58 -27.76 -38.04
N LEU A 156 34.09 -26.54 -38.26
CA LEU A 156 35.23 -26.33 -39.16
C LEU A 156 36.53 -26.96 -38.60
N LEU A 157 36.72 -26.90 -37.27
CA LEU A 157 37.87 -27.51 -36.61
C LEU A 157 37.78 -29.04 -36.54
N SER A 158 36.59 -29.58 -36.30
CA SER A 158 36.32 -31.01 -36.12
C SER A 158 35.91 -31.75 -37.40
N GLY A 159 35.69 -31.04 -38.51
CA GLY A 159 35.21 -31.60 -39.78
C GLY A 159 36.22 -32.50 -40.50
N GLU A 160 35.80 -33.09 -41.63
CA GLU A 160 36.56 -34.10 -42.40
C GLU A 160 37.94 -33.61 -42.90
N ASN A 161 38.11 -32.29 -43.06
CA ASN A 161 39.40 -31.62 -43.33
C ASN A 161 39.88 -30.76 -42.15
N GLY A 162 39.43 -31.07 -40.93
CA GLY A 162 39.66 -30.29 -39.73
C GLY A 162 41.14 -30.15 -39.37
N LEU A 163 41.44 -29.23 -38.44
CA LEU A 163 42.81 -28.86 -38.08
C LEU A 163 43.65 -30.09 -37.68
N HIS A 164 43.06 -31.05 -36.97
CA HIS A 164 43.73 -32.27 -36.54
C HIS A 164 44.07 -33.21 -37.71
N ALA A 165 43.15 -33.37 -38.66
CA ALA A 165 43.39 -34.19 -39.85
C ALA A 165 44.45 -33.55 -40.75
N HIS A 166 44.38 -32.22 -40.91
CA HIS A 166 45.38 -31.44 -41.64
C HIS A 166 46.77 -31.54 -41.00
N LEU A 167 46.87 -31.34 -39.68
CA LEU A 167 48.14 -31.42 -38.95
C LEU A 167 48.76 -32.82 -39.04
N LYS A 168 47.97 -33.89 -38.85
CA LYS A 168 48.44 -35.27 -39.01
C LYS A 168 48.94 -35.56 -40.44
N ASN A 169 48.31 -34.98 -41.46
CA ASN A 169 48.75 -35.14 -42.83
C ASN A 169 50.11 -34.47 -43.08
N VAL A 170 50.29 -33.24 -42.60
CA VAL A 170 51.56 -32.52 -42.69
C VAL A 170 52.66 -33.25 -41.92
N GLU A 171 52.37 -33.74 -40.71
CA GLU A 171 53.30 -34.56 -39.93
C GLU A 171 53.75 -35.80 -40.73
N ARG A 172 52.81 -36.50 -41.38
CA ARG A 172 53.11 -37.65 -42.21
C ARG A 172 54.05 -37.29 -43.37
N MET A 173 53.76 -36.21 -44.10
CA MET A 173 54.61 -35.75 -45.22
C MET A 173 56.03 -35.40 -44.75
N LEU A 174 56.16 -34.72 -43.61
CA LEU A 174 57.46 -34.38 -43.04
C LEU A 174 58.24 -35.65 -42.66
N ARG A 175 57.61 -36.63 -42.00
CA ARG A 175 58.28 -37.91 -41.69
C ARG A 175 58.73 -38.62 -42.96
N THR A 176 57.89 -38.67 -44.00
CA THR A 176 58.25 -39.32 -45.26
C THR A 176 59.45 -38.63 -45.92
N ARG A 177 59.47 -37.29 -45.95
CA ARG A 177 60.61 -36.53 -46.48
C ARG A 177 61.87 -36.74 -45.66
N GLN A 178 61.76 -36.73 -44.34
CA GLN A 178 62.88 -37.00 -43.44
C GLN A 178 63.44 -38.40 -43.66
N GLN A 179 62.58 -39.42 -43.78
CA GLN A 179 63.01 -40.79 -44.08
C GLN A 179 63.72 -40.87 -45.43
N TYR A 180 63.22 -40.17 -46.45
CA TYR A 180 63.85 -40.13 -47.77
C TYR A 180 65.24 -39.49 -47.70
N MET A 181 65.37 -38.37 -46.99
CA MET A 181 66.66 -37.75 -46.71
C MET A 181 67.62 -38.69 -45.98
N ILE A 182 67.15 -39.38 -44.94
CA ILE A 182 67.96 -40.35 -44.18
C ILE A 182 68.46 -41.47 -45.11
N VAL A 183 67.59 -42.02 -45.96
CA VAL A 183 67.95 -43.06 -46.92
C VAL A 183 68.95 -42.56 -47.97
N GLN A 184 68.74 -41.34 -48.49
CA GLN A 184 69.67 -40.72 -49.45
C GLN A 184 71.05 -40.50 -48.82
N VAL A 185 71.12 -39.98 -47.60
CA VAL A 185 72.38 -39.79 -46.87
C VAL A 185 73.03 -41.15 -46.55
N ALA A 186 72.25 -42.15 -46.13
CA ALA A 186 72.76 -43.50 -45.88
C ALA A 186 73.32 -44.18 -47.15
N HIS A 187 72.77 -43.85 -48.33
CA HIS A 187 73.29 -44.34 -49.61
C HIS A 187 74.60 -43.63 -50.01
N LEU A 188 74.70 -42.31 -49.75
CA LEU A 188 75.90 -41.52 -50.05
C LEU A 188 77.06 -41.80 -49.06
N TYR A 189 76.72 -42.12 -47.82
CA TYR A 189 77.66 -42.41 -46.74
C TYR A 189 77.16 -43.65 -45.99
N PRO A 190 77.54 -44.86 -46.45
CA PRO A 190 77.14 -46.10 -45.80
C PRO A 190 77.75 -46.14 -44.40
N VAL A 191 76.97 -45.75 -43.40
CA VAL A 191 77.32 -45.96 -42.00
C VAL A 191 77.33 -47.46 -41.81
N ARG A 192 78.52 -48.05 -41.77
CA ARG A 192 78.68 -49.48 -41.50
C ARG A 192 77.96 -49.75 -40.17
N PRO A 193 76.93 -50.62 -40.12
CA PRO A 193 76.49 -51.11 -38.82
C PRO A 193 77.71 -51.74 -38.19
N LEU A 194 78.14 -51.21 -37.04
CA LEU A 194 79.04 -51.96 -36.19
C LEU A 194 78.25 -53.20 -35.76
N ILE A 195 78.39 -54.27 -36.55
CA ILE A 195 78.16 -55.63 -36.12
C ILE A 195 79.20 -55.85 -35.04
N VAL A 196 78.87 -55.48 -33.80
CA VAL A 196 79.51 -56.09 -32.64
C VAL A 196 78.91 -57.48 -32.56
N GLN A 197 79.54 -58.43 -33.25
CA GLN A 197 79.48 -59.84 -32.88
C GLN A 197 80.07 -59.95 -31.47
N SER A 198 79.20 -59.89 -30.46
CA SER A 198 79.47 -60.51 -29.16
C SER A 198 78.96 -61.97 -29.26
N PRO A 199 79.78 -62.99 -28.99
CA PRO A 199 79.33 -64.37 -29.07
C PRO A 199 78.51 -64.75 -27.82
N ALA A 200 77.42 -65.47 -28.09
CA ALA A 200 76.73 -66.41 -27.20
C ALA A 200 75.98 -65.85 -25.97
N ASN A 201 74.68 -65.57 -26.14
CA ASN A 201 73.64 -66.43 -25.57
C ASN A 201 72.23 -66.12 -26.11
N LYS A 202 71.65 -67.13 -26.78
CA LYS A 202 70.21 -67.46 -26.98
C LYS A 202 69.29 -66.43 -27.69
N PRO A 203 68.81 -66.76 -28.91
CA PRO A 203 67.84 -65.97 -29.65
C PRO A 203 66.40 -66.50 -29.42
N SER A 204 65.49 -65.61 -29.09
CA SER A 204 64.04 -65.88 -29.19
C SER A 204 63.33 -64.64 -29.74
N PHE A 205 63.58 -64.34 -31.01
CA PHE A 205 62.70 -63.50 -31.81
C PHE A 205 62.68 -64.03 -33.24
N LEU A 206 61.80 -65.00 -33.48
CA LEU A 206 61.12 -65.10 -34.74
C LEU A 206 59.64 -65.25 -34.41
N ASN A 207 58.83 -64.39 -35.00
CA ASN A 207 57.40 -64.46 -35.31
C ASN A 207 56.86 -63.01 -35.32
N SER A 208 56.11 -62.50 -36.29
CA SER A 208 55.56 -63.05 -37.52
C SER A 208 54.88 -61.89 -38.29
N SER A 209 54.84 -62.03 -39.62
CA SER A 209 53.76 -61.70 -40.57
C SER A 209 52.92 -60.42 -40.40
N ILE A 210 52.88 -59.50 -41.37
CA ILE A 210 52.21 -59.63 -42.68
C ILE A 210 50.67 -59.71 -42.57
N LEU A 211 50.05 -58.60 -43.00
CA LEU A 211 48.78 -58.44 -43.74
C LEU A 211 47.43 -58.88 -43.16
N LYS A 212 46.44 -58.02 -43.46
CA LYS A 212 45.01 -58.31 -43.73
C LYS A 212 44.18 -58.63 -42.47
N THR A 213 42.93 -58.21 -42.27
CA THR A 213 41.84 -57.83 -43.17
C THR A 213 40.70 -57.25 -42.32
N SER A 214 39.79 -56.51 -42.97
CA SER A 214 38.32 -56.60 -42.84
C SER A 214 37.63 -56.45 -41.47
N ILE A 215 36.80 -55.42 -41.32
CA ILE A 215 35.31 -55.45 -41.45
C ILE A 215 34.63 -56.05 -40.21
N LEU A 216 33.95 -55.13 -39.51
CA LEU A 216 32.69 -55.24 -38.78
C LEU A 216 32.53 -56.38 -37.74
N LEU A 217 32.37 -56.01 -36.47
CA LEU A 217 31.06 -56.06 -35.80
C LEU A 217 31.08 -55.31 -34.44
N PHE A 218 30.00 -54.58 -34.21
CA PHE A 218 29.43 -53.90 -33.03
C PHE A 218 29.46 -54.67 -31.69
N PRO A 219 28.87 -54.20 -30.54
CA PRO A 219 28.38 -52.87 -30.12
C PRO A 219 28.85 -52.45 -28.70
N VAL A 220 28.83 -51.16 -28.32
CA VAL A 220 28.50 -50.75 -26.93
C VAL A 220 27.67 -49.46 -26.94
N THR A 221 26.37 -49.70 -26.81
CA THR A 221 25.30 -48.95 -26.14
C THR A 221 25.57 -47.53 -25.61
N ASN A 222 24.83 -46.58 -26.20
CA ASN A 222 23.95 -45.58 -25.57
C ASN A 222 24.26 -45.13 -24.12
N SER A 223 24.65 -43.86 -23.98
CA SER A 223 24.32 -43.05 -22.80
C SER A 223 23.33 -41.96 -23.25
N LYS A 224 22.05 -42.17 -22.93
CA LYS A 224 20.97 -41.20 -23.16
C LYS A 224 21.09 -40.10 -22.12
N TYR A 225 21.27 -38.85 -22.56
CA TYR A 225 20.96 -37.67 -21.77
C TYR A 225 19.46 -37.41 -21.81
N CYS A 226 18.87 -37.39 -20.60
CA CYS A 226 17.84 -36.48 -20.11
C CYS A 226 16.69 -36.12 -21.04
N GLN A 227 15.62 -36.90 -20.93
CA GLN A 227 14.25 -36.39 -20.97
C GLN A 227 14.02 -35.57 -19.69
N VAL A 228 13.72 -34.29 -19.82
CA VAL A 228 13.11 -33.50 -18.72
C VAL A 228 11.72 -33.14 -19.21
N ASP A 229 10.75 -33.93 -18.76
CA ASP A 229 9.34 -33.60 -18.85
C ASP A 229 9.03 -32.50 -17.83
N ILE A 230 8.42 -31.42 -18.31
CA ILE A 230 7.83 -30.36 -17.49
C ILE A 230 6.34 -30.69 -17.39
N PRO A 231 5.77 -31.00 -16.21
CA PRO A 231 4.34 -30.99 -16.06
C PRO A 231 3.83 -29.57 -15.81
N ALA A 232 2.66 -29.29 -16.38
CA ALA A 232 1.85 -28.08 -16.19
C ALA A 232 1.31 -27.95 -14.76
#